data_AF-A0A5E9G391-F1
#
_entry.id   AF-A0A5E9G391-F1
#
_cell.length_a   1.000
_cell.length_b   1.000
_cell.length_c   1.000
_cell.angle_alpha   90.00
_cell.angle_beta   90.00
_cell.angle_gamma   90.00
#
_symmetry.space_group_name_H-M   'P 1'
#
loop_
_entity.id
_entity.type
_entity.pdbx_description
1 polymer ?
#
loop_
_entity_poly.entity_id
_entity_poly.type
_entity_poly.pdbx_seq_one_letter_code
_entity_poly.pdbx_strand_id
1 'polypeptide(L)' 'MPRIKRFDHVGVTVQDLDQMTAFFVGLGLEIEGRTFVEGNSIYIVTAIPNSRSEMVMLKTPEWGRR' A
#
# COMPACT_ATOMS: atom_id res chain seq x y z
N MET A 1 10.92 22.43 15.30
CA MET A 1 11.43 21.06 15.13
C MET A 1 10.33 20.19 14.54
N PRO A 2 10.57 19.45 13.46
CA PRO A 2 9.58 18.51 12.92
C PRO A 2 9.31 17.41 13.95
N ARG A 3 8.04 17.00 14.11
CA ARG A 3 7.62 15.88 14.95
C ARG A 3 6.98 14.81 14.08
N ILE A 4 7.32 13.54 14.33
CA ILE A 4 6.65 12.40 13.70
C ILE A 4 5.20 12.36 14.21
N LYS A 5 4.23 12.37 13.30
CA LYS A 5 2.80 12.40 13.66
C LYS A 5 2.26 11.01 13.95
N ARG A 6 2.54 10.06 13.05
CA ARG A 6 2.13 8.66 13.13
C ARG A 6 2.86 7.83 12.09
N PHE A 7 2.72 6.52 12.19
CA PHE A 7 3.09 5.58 11.15
C PHE A 7 1.88 5.36 10.24
N ASP A 8 1.91 5.87 9.01
CA ASP A 8 0.75 5.84 8.12
C ASP A 8 0.55 4.46 7.47
N HIS A 9 1.60 3.85 6.90
CA HIS A 9 1.53 2.57 6.21
C HIS A 9 2.92 1.97 5.95
N VAL A 10 2.95 0.69 5.55
CA VAL A 10 4.07 0.03 4.88
C VAL A 10 3.68 -0.23 3.43
N GLY A 11 4.56 0.09 2.49
CA GLY A 11 4.43 -0.37 1.10
C GLY A 11 5.25 -1.63 0.87
N VAL A 12 4.70 -2.60 0.15
CA VAL A 12 5.41 -3.83 -0.26
C VAL A 12 5.27 -4.02 -1.76
N THR A 13 6.38 -4.12 -2.47
CA THR A 13 6.40 -4.43 -3.91
C THR A 13 6.33 -5.94 -4.10
N VAL A 14 5.39 -6.38 -4.92
CA VAL A 14 5.11 -7.80 -5.16
C VAL A 14 5.04 -8.08 -6.65
N GLN A 15 5.28 -9.33 -7.05
CA GLN A 15 5.21 -9.75 -8.44
C GLN A 15 3.75 -9.89 -8.92
N ASP A 16 2.85 -10.36 -8.06
CA ASP A 16 1.43 -10.56 -8.35
C ASP A 16 0.58 -9.88 -7.26
N LEU A 17 -0.11 -8.80 -7.66
CA LEU A 17 -0.89 -7.98 -6.76
C LEU A 17 -2.19 -8.66 -6.32
N ASP A 18 -2.80 -9.46 -7.19
CA ASP A 18 -4.06 -10.14 -6.90
C ASP A 18 -3.84 -11.30 -5.93
N GLN A 19 -2.80 -12.09 -6.16
CA GLN A 19 -2.42 -13.18 -5.27
C GLN A 19 -2.10 -12.67 -3.86
N MET A 20 -1.33 -11.58 -3.76
CA MET A 20 -0.95 -11.02 -2.46
C MET A 20 -2.12 -10.30 -1.78
N THR A 21 -2.99 -9.64 -2.54
CA THR A 21 -4.23 -9.08 -2.00
C THR A 21 -5.10 -10.17 -1.40
N ALA A 22 -5.32 -11.28 -2.12
CA ALA A 22 -6.10 -12.41 -1.62
C ALA A 22 -5.49 -13.03 -0.35
N PHE A 23 -4.16 -13.14 -0.29
CA PHE A 23 -3.45 -13.61 0.90
C PHE A 23 -3.75 -12.74 2.13
N PHE A 24 -3.57 -11.42 2.04
CA PHE A 24 -3.79 -10.53 3.19
C PHE A 24 -5.26 -10.38 3.55
N VAL A 25 -6.18 -10.44 2.59
CA VAL A 25 -7.61 -10.53 2.88
C VAL A 25 -7.94 -11.81 3.63
N GLY A 26 -7.32 -12.94 3.26
CA GLY A 26 -7.44 -14.19 4.01
C GLY A 26 -6.92 -14.11 5.45
N LEU A 27 -5.99 -13.19 5.74
CA LEU A 27 -5.53 -12.87 7.11
C LEU A 27 -6.45 -11.91 7.86
N GLY A 28 -7.52 -11.43 7.21
CA GLY A 28 -8.52 -10.54 7.80
C GLY A 28 -8.32 -9.06 7.51
N LEU A 29 -7.39 -8.66 6.64
CA LEU A 29 -7.31 -7.27 6.19
C LEU A 29 -8.46 -6.96 5.20
N GLU A 30 -8.85 -5.70 5.15
CA GLU A 30 -9.90 -5.23 4.25
C GLU A 30 -9.31 -4.38 3.14
N ILE A 31 -9.88 -4.50 1.93
CA ILE A 31 -9.49 -3.66 0.80
C ILE A 31 -10.03 -2.25 1.04
N GLU A 32 -9.14 -1.29 1.20
CA GLU A 32 -9.51 0.13 1.30
C GLU A 32 -9.70 0.75 -0.09
N GLY A 33 -8.85 0.37 -1.05
CA GLY A 33 -8.97 0.83 -2.42
C GLY A 33 -7.89 0.27 -3.33
N ARG A 34 -8.13 0.33 -4.64
CA ARG A 34 -7.19 -0.07 -5.70
C ARG A 34 -7.03 1.06 -6.69
N THR A 35 -5.80 1.35 -7.08
CA THR A 35 -5.53 2.42 -8.04
C THR A 35 -4.26 2.15 -8.85
N PHE A 36 -4.18 2.78 -10.02
CA PHE A 36 -2.94 2.92 -10.75
C PHE A 36 -2.25 4.22 -10.34
N VAL A 37 -0.97 4.13 -10.03
CA VAL A 37 -0.12 5.28 -9.77
C VAL A 37 0.85 5.43 -10.92
N GLU A 38 0.80 6.58 -11.56
CA GLU A 38 1.56 6.92 -12.76
C GLU A 38 2.22 8.29 -12.60
N GLY A 39 3.26 8.53 -13.38
CA GLY A 39 3.91 9.84 -13.48
C GLY A 39 4.89 10.14 -12.34
N ASN A 40 5.05 11.42 -12.02
CA ASN A 40 6.15 11.89 -11.16
C ASN A 40 6.05 11.38 -9.71
N SER A 41 4.84 11.05 -9.23
CA SER A 41 4.62 10.54 -7.88
C SER A 41 5.26 9.16 -7.66
N ILE A 42 5.09 8.22 -8.59
CA ILE A 42 5.68 6.88 -8.49
C ILE A 42 7.20 6.89 -8.74
N TYR A 43 7.68 7.80 -9.60
CA TYR A 43 9.12 8.01 -9.78
C TYR A 43 9.82 8.48 -8.51
N ILE A 44 9.24 9.43 -7.76
CA ILE A 44 9.84 9.92 -6.52
C ILE A 44 9.97 8.80 -5.46
N VAL A 45 9.03 7.86 -5.44
CA VAL A 45 9.02 6.76 -4.46
C VAL A 45 9.92 5.60 -4.88
N THR A 46 9.95 5.27 -6.18
CA THR A 46 10.64 4.06 -6.69
C THR A 46 11.98 4.35 -7.36
N ALA A 47 12.24 5.59 -7.77
CA ALA A 47 13.35 6.00 -8.65
C ALA A 47 13.39 5.26 -10.01
N ILE A 48 12.27 4.68 -10.45
CA ILE A 48 12.17 3.97 -11.73
C ILE A 48 11.53 4.92 -12.77
N PRO A 49 12.26 5.30 -13.84
CA PRO A 49 11.73 6.17 -14.89
C PRO A 49 10.54 5.52 -15.61
N ASN A 50 9.52 6.34 -15.92
CA ASN A 50 8.31 5.90 -16.64
C ASN A 50 7.60 4.70 -15.99
N SER A 51 7.76 4.51 -14.67
CA SER A 51 7.06 3.46 -13.95
C SER A 51 5.56 3.69 -13.96
N ARG A 52 4.82 2.60 -14.15
CA ARG A 52 3.39 2.49 -13.95
C ARG A 52 3.20 1.36 -12.94
N SER A 53 2.66 1.69 -11.78
CA SER A 53 2.46 0.71 -10.72
C SER A 53 0.99 0.65 -10.36
N GLU A 54 0.49 -0.57 -10.23
CA GLU A 54 -0.80 -0.81 -9.60
C GLU A 54 -0.59 -1.04 -8.11
N MET A 55 -1.46 -0.50 -7.28
CA MET A 55 -1.44 -0.75 -5.84
C MET A 55 -2.83 -1.01 -5.29
N VAL A 56 -2.89 -1.84 -4.26
CA VAL A 56 -4.05 -2.01 -3.39
C VAL A 56 -3.65 -1.52 -2.00
N MET A 57 -4.42 -0.58 -1.45
CA MET A 57 -4.30 -0.22 -0.04
C MET A 57 -5.15 -1.17 0.77
N LEU A 58 -4.55 -1.75 1.81
CA LEU A 58 -5.22 -2.63 2.75
C LEU A 58 -5.29 -1.96 4.12
N LYS A 59 -6.45 -2.05 4.73
CA LYS A 59 -6.67 -1.60 6.09
C LYS A 59 -6.68 -2.80 7.02
N THR A 60 -5.91 -2.74 8.10
CA THR A 60 -6.03 -3.72 9.17
C THR A 60 -7.41 -3.59 9.82
N PRO A 61 -8.01 -4.69 10.31
CA PRO A 61 -9.12 -4.56 11.25
C PRO A 61 -8.73 -3.59 12.37
N GLU A 62 -9.69 -2.90 12.98
CA GLU A 62 -9.41 -2.13 14.19
C GLU A 62 -8.92 -3.07 15.30
N TRP A 63 -7.61 -3.28 15.35
CA TRP A 63 -6.93 -3.97 16.43
C TRP A 63 -6.46 -2.91 17.42
N GLY A 64 -7.09 -2.89 18.60
CA GLY A 64 -6.70 -1.96 19.67
C GLY A 64 -7.83 -1.28 20.43
N ARG A 65 -9.10 -1.66 20.25
CA ARG A 65 -10.18 -1.30 21.17
C ARG A 65 -10.49 -2.45 22.13
N ARG A 66 -9.54 -2.74 23.02
CA ARG A 66 -9.84 -3.34 24.33
C ARG A 66 -9.30 -2.41 25.40
#